data_AF-A0A8K0CM14-F1
#
_entry.id   AF-A0A8K0CM14-F1
#
_cell.length_a   1.000
_cell.length_b   1.000
_cell.length_c   1.000
_cell.angle_alpha   90.00
_cell.angle_beta   90.00
_cell.angle_gamma   90.00
#
_symmetry.space_group_name_H-M   'P 1'
#
loop_
_entity.id
_entity.type
_entity.pdbx_description
1 polymer ?
#
loop_
_entity_poly.entity_id
_entity_poly.type
_entity_poly.pdbx_seq_one_letter_code
_entity_poly.pdbx_strand_id
1 'polypeptide(L)'
;MVWRLWRRYQITGNVSRRHGQGRHRCTTALDDRFLRIQALRKRTNAACALQNKLLQARGRQISDQTIRNRLRESDLRSRRPAKVMRLTIIDK
;
A
#
# COMPACT_ATOMS: atom_id res chain seq x y z
N MET A 1 -38.83 2.56 -5.67
CA MET A 1 -37.70 1.61 -5.51
C MET A 1 -37.74 0.48 -6.55
N VAL A 2 -38.92 -0.05 -6.88
CA VAL A 2 -39.14 -1.18 -7.84
C VAL A 2 -38.78 -0.83 -9.30
N TRP A 3 -39.15 0.34 -9.82
CA TRP A 3 -38.88 0.73 -11.22
C TRP A 3 -37.39 0.75 -11.60
N ARG A 4 -36.52 1.25 -10.71
CA ARG A 4 -35.07 1.30 -10.95
C ARG A 4 -34.44 -0.10 -10.97
N LEU A 5 -34.98 -1.03 -10.18
CA LEU A 5 -34.55 -2.42 -10.17
C LEU A 5 -35.01 -3.15 -11.44
N TRP A 6 -36.28 -2.95 -11.82
CA TRP A 6 -36.85 -3.52 -13.04
C TRP A 6 -36.10 -3.07 -14.30
N ARG A 7 -35.86 -1.75 -14.45
CA ARG A 7 -35.08 -1.22 -15.56
C ARG A 7 -33.65 -1.75 -15.60
N ARG A 8 -33.02 -1.95 -14.43
CA ARG A 8 -31.67 -2.55 -14.35
C ARG A 8 -31.69 -4.01 -14.78
N TYR A 9 -32.69 -4.78 -14.33
CA TYR A 9 -32.87 -6.17 -14.71
C TYR A 9 -33.06 -6.32 -16.22
N GLN A 10 -33.85 -5.46 -16.86
CA GLN A 10 -34.01 -5.47 -18.33
C GLN A 10 -32.69 -5.27 -19.09
N ILE A 11 -31.75 -4.49 -18.54
CA ILE A 11 -30.45 -4.20 -19.20
C ILE A 11 -29.41 -5.28 -18.90
N THR A 12 -29.37 -5.78 -17.66
CA THR A 12 -28.26 -6.63 -17.17
C THR A 12 -28.65 -8.08 -16.90
N GLY A 13 -29.93 -8.44 -16.94
CA GLY A 13 -30.45 -9.75 -16.55
C GLY A 13 -30.24 -10.10 -15.07
N ASN A 14 -29.76 -9.15 -14.26
CA ASN A 14 -29.30 -9.41 -12.91
C ASN A 14 -29.91 -8.41 -11.90
N VAL A 15 -30.50 -8.96 -10.84
CA VAL A 15 -31.06 -8.17 -9.72
C VAL A 15 -30.05 -7.88 -8.62
N SER A 16 -28.89 -8.56 -8.63
CA SER A 16 -27.82 -8.39 -7.65
C SER A 16 -27.39 -6.94 -7.55
N ARG A 17 -27.00 -6.58 -6.33
CA ARG A 17 -26.50 -5.24 -6.03
C ARG A 17 -25.09 -5.12 -6.59
N ARG A 18 -24.84 -4.07 -7.38
CA ARG A 18 -23.48 -3.74 -7.83
C ARG A 18 -22.58 -3.53 -6.60
N HIS A 19 -21.39 -4.12 -6.62
CA HIS A 19 -20.36 -3.75 -5.65
C HIS A 19 -20.06 -2.26 -5.77
N GLY A 20 -20.10 -1.55 -4.63
CA GLY A 20 -19.71 -0.15 -4.58
C GLY A 20 -18.22 0.00 -4.84
N GLN A 21 -17.82 1.16 -5.37
CA GLN A 21 -16.41 1.48 -5.64
C GLN A 21 -15.61 1.79 -4.36
N GLY A 22 -16.26 1.85 -3.20
CA GLY A 22 -15.64 2.20 -1.93
C GLY A 22 -15.17 3.66 -1.88
N ARG A 23 -14.37 3.99 -0.87
CA ARG A 23 -13.81 5.34 -0.69
C ARG A 23 -12.59 5.51 -1.60
N HIS A 24 -12.51 6.66 -2.28
CA HIS A 24 -11.33 7.02 -3.06
C HIS A 24 -10.06 7.04 -2.20
N ARG A 25 -8.97 6.56 -2.80
CA ARG A 25 -7.67 6.46 -2.17
C ARG A 25 -7.01 7.84 -2.10
N CYS A 26 -6.31 8.10 -1.00
CA CYS A 26 -5.47 9.30 -0.88
C CYS A 26 -4.24 9.21 -1.79
N THR A 27 -3.67 8.01 -1.96
CA THR A 27 -2.53 7.77 -2.85
C THR A 27 -2.98 7.45 -4.27
N THR A 28 -2.11 7.77 -5.23
CA THR A 28 -2.22 7.42 -6.65
C THR A 28 -1.33 6.22 -6.97
N ALA A 29 -1.52 5.61 -8.14
CA ALA A 29 -0.66 4.50 -8.59
C ALA A 29 0.83 4.91 -8.70
N LEU A 30 1.12 6.18 -9.02
CA LEU A 30 2.49 6.70 -9.08
C LEU A 30 3.12 6.80 -7.68
N ASP A 31 2.35 7.24 -6.68
CA ASP A 31 2.79 7.26 -5.28
C ASP A 31 3.12 5.85 -4.79
N ASP A 32 2.22 4.91 -5.07
CA ASP A 32 2.37 3.52 -4.65
C ASP A 32 3.61 2.89 -5.31
N ARG A 33 3.86 3.20 -6.60
CA ARG A 33 5.08 2.80 -7.31
C ARG A 33 6.34 3.41 -6.71
N PHE A 34 6.32 4.71 -6.39
CA PHE A 34 7.44 5.39 -5.73
C PHE A 34 7.76 4.75 -4.38
N LEU A 35 6.74 4.51 -3.55
CA LEU A 35 6.90 3.84 -2.25
C LEU A 35 7.49 2.45 -2.39
N ARG A 36 7.01 1.66 -3.36
CA ARG A 36 7.53 0.31 -3.65
C ARG A 36 9.01 0.35 -4.02
N ILE A 37 9.40 1.22 -4.96
CA ILE A 37 10.78 1.34 -5.41
C ILE A 37 11.70 1.78 -4.26
N GLN A 38 11.28 2.77 -3.49
CA GLN A 38 12.10 3.30 -2.39
C GLN A 38 12.23 2.31 -1.22
N ALA A 39 11.19 1.53 -0.95
CA ALA A 39 11.22 0.45 0.04
C ALA A 39 12.12 -0.71 -0.41
N LEU A 40 12.11 -1.07 -1.70
CA LEU A 40 12.99 -2.11 -2.25
C LEU A 40 14.46 -1.68 -2.28
N ARG A 41 14.74 -0.42 -2.63
CA ARG A 41 16.10 0.15 -2.66
C ARG A 41 16.75 0.19 -1.28
N LYS A 42 15.97 0.53 -0.24
CA LYS A 42 16.45 0.60 1.14
C LYS A 42 15.46 -0.11 2.07
N ARG A 43 15.60 -1.43 2.17
CA ARG A 43 14.70 -2.34 2.92
C ARG A 43 14.57 -2.02 4.41
N THR A 44 15.54 -1.30 4.98
CA THR A 44 15.57 -0.88 6.39
C THR A 44 14.87 0.44 6.66
N ASN A 45 14.42 1.17 5.63
CA ASN A 45 13.74 2.45 5.83
C ASN A 45 12.45 2.24 6.64
N ALA A 46 12.30 3.04 7.69
CA ALA A 46 11.02 3.22 8.36
C ALA A 46 10.02 3.92 7.43
N ALA A 47 8.73 3.68 7.66
CA ALA A 47 7.68 4.30 6.87
C ALA A 47 7.68 5.85 7.02
N CYS A 48 8.07 6.39 8.19
CA CYS A 48 8.26 7.84 8.39
C CYS A 48 9.34 8.43 7.46
N ALA A 49 10.44 7.70 7.20
CA ALA A 49 11.44 8.14 6.24
C ALA A 49 10.90 8.14 4.79
N LEU A 50 9.98 7.23 4.47
CA LEU A 50 9.29 7.21 3.17
C LEU A 50 8.25 8.33 3.08
N GLN A 51 7.58 8.66 4.18
CA GLN A 51 6.66 9.79 4.30
C GLN A 51 7.34 11.09 3.93
N ASN A 52 8.50 11.38 4.54
CA ASN A 52 9.26 12.59 4.26
C ASN A 52 9.73 12.66 2.81
N LYS A 53 10.20 11.54 2.24
CA LYS A 53 10.60 11.48 0.83
C LYS A 53 9.44 11.74 -0.12
N LEU A 54 8.26 11.18 0.18
CA LEU A 54 7.07 11.37 -0.64
C LEU A 54 6.53 12.80 -0.50
N LEU A 55 6.60 13.37 0.71
CA LEU A 55 6.29 14.77 0.95
C LEU A 55 7.21 15.70 0.15
N GLN A 56 8.53 15.45 0.14
CA GLN A 56 9.48 16.23 -0.67
C GLN A 56 9.21 16.10 -2.17
N ALA A 57 8.86 14.90 -2.66
CA ALA A 57 8.62 14.66 -4.08
C ALA A 57 7.28 15.21 -4.58
N ARG A 58 6.25 15.23 -3.72
CA ARG A 58 4.85 15.50 -4.12
C ARG A 58 4.24 16.74 -3.46
N GLY A 59 4.84 17.27 -2.40
CA GLY A 59 4.28 18.35 -1.59
C GLY A 59 3.03 17.98 -0.80
N ARG A 60 2.69 16.68 -0.71
CA ARG A 60 1.49 16.22 0.00
C ARG A 60 1.84 15.31 1.17
N GLN A 61 1.32 15.65 2.34
CA GLN A 61 1.47 14.82 3.54
C GLN A 61 0.51 13.63 3.47
N ILE A 62 1.06 12.43 3.64
CA ILE A 62 0.32 11.17 3.73
C ILE A 62 0.66 10.54 5.06
N SER A 63 -0.31 9.98 5.79
CA SER A 63 -0.02 9.39 7.10
C SER A 63 0.93 8.19 7.00
N ASP A 64 1.73 7.96 8.05
CA ASP A 64 2.62 6.81 8.13
C ASP A 64 1.85 5.47 8.05
N GLN A 65 0.65 5.43 8.65
CA GLN A 65 -0.24 4.28 8.57
C GLN A 65 -0.67 3.98 7.13
N THR A 66 -0.97 5.01 6.33
CA THR A 66 -1.33 4.84 4.92
C THR A 66 -0.15 4.23 4.14
N ILE A 67 1.08 4.68 4.39
CA ILE A 67 2.28 4.13 3.75
C ILE A 67 2.47 2.66 4.14
N ARG A 68 2.34 2.33 5.42
CA ARG A 68 2.41 0.93 5.88
C ARG A 68 1.35 0.05 5.23
N ASN A 69 0.12 0.55 5.07
CA ASN A 69 -0.94 -0.17 4.37
C ASN A 69 -0.58 -0.41 2.90
N ARG A 70 0.01 0.57 2.20
CA ARG A 70 0.45 0.40 0.79
C ARG A 70 1.58 -0.57 0.61
N LEU A 71 2.55 -0.55 1.51
CA LEU A 71 3.62 -1.52 1.49
C LEU A 71 3.08 -2.93 1.73
N ARG A 72 2.15 -3.10 2.68
CA ARG A 72 1.46 -4.39 2.92
C ARG A 72 0.65 -4.87 1.71
N GLU A 73 -0.12 -3.99 1.05
CA GLU A 73 -0.84 -4.31 -0.18
C GLU A 73 0.08 -4.75 -1.32
N SER A 74 1.37 -4.38 -1.28
CA SER A 74 2.40 -4.78 -2.24
C SER A 74 3.29 -5.93 -1.73
N ASP A 75 2.89 -6.63 -0.66
CA ASP A 75 3.65 -7.68 0.02
C ASP A 75 5.03 -7.25 0.54
N LEU A 76 5.26 -5.94 0.67
CA LEU A 76 6.46 -5.37 1.25
C LEU A 76 6.25 -5.16 2.74
N ARG A 77 6.90 -6.01 3.53
CA ARG A 77 6.94 -5.87 4.98
C ARG A 77 8.33 -5.37 5.37
N SER A 78 8.42 -4.28 6.14
CA SER A 78 9.68 -3.89 6.78
C SER A 78 10.12 -5.07 7.66
N ARG A 79 11.15 -5.81 7.23
CA ARG A 79 11.73 -6.89 8.01
C ARG A 79 12.74 -6.27 8.97
N ARG A 80 12.67 -6.63 10.26
CA ARG A 80 13.82 -6.44 11.14
C ARG A 80 14.95 -7.32 10.59
N PRO A 81 16.18 -6.80 10.41
CA PRO A 81 17.30 -7.63 10.00
C PRO A 81 17.49 -8.78 11.00
N ALA A 82 17.78 -9.98 10.51
CA ALA A 82 18.08 -11.11 11.38
C ALA A 82 19.29 -10.74 12.24
N LYS A 83 19.19 -10.95 13.57
CA LYS A 83 20.35 -10.87 14.46
C LYS A 83 21.21 -12.10 14.19
N VAL A 84 22.11 -12.03 13.21
CA VAL A 84 23.10 -13.09 13.00
C VAL A 84 24.14 -12.92 14.11
N MET A 85 24.29 -13.93 14.97
CA MET A 85 25.38 -13.95 15.95
C MET A 85 26.70 -14.03 15.20
N ARG A 86 27.67 -13.19 15.57
CA ARG A 86 29.01 -13.17 14.99
C ARG A 86 29.74 -14.42 15.48
N LEU A 87 29.87 -15.43 14.63
CA LEU A 87 30.72 -16.59 14.91
C LEU A 87 32.17 -16.12 14.80
N THR A 88 32.80 -15.82 15.93
CA THR A 88 34.25 -15.73 15.99
C THR A 88 34.81 -17.14 15.95
N ILE A 89 35.57 -17.47 14.91
CA ILE A 89 36.40 -18.66 14.87
C ILE A 89 37.42 -18.48 15.99
N ILE A 90 37.39 -19.36 16.99
CA ILE A 90 38.42 -19.43 18.03
C ILE A 90 39.56 -20.22 17.39
N ASP A 91 40.54 -19.50 16.86
CA ASP A 91 41.79 -20.12 16.40
C ASP A 91 42.54 -20.66 17.62
N LYS A 92 43.02 -21.90 17.50
CA LYS A 92 43.65 -22.72 18.54
C LYS A 92 45.16 -22.68 18.44
#